data_AF-A0ABD5S4A4-F1
#
_entry.id   AF-A0ABD5S4A4-F1
#
_cell.length_a   1.000
_cell.length_b   1.000
_cell.length_c   1.000
_cell.angle_alpha   90.00
_cell.angle_beta   90.00
_cell.angle_gamma   90.00
#
_symmetry.space_group_name_H-M   'P 1'
#
loop_
_entity.id
_entity.type
_entity.pdbx_description
1 polymer ?
#
loop_
_entity_poly.entity_id
_entity_poly.type
_entity_poly.pdbx_seq_one_letter_code
_entity_poly.pdbx_strand_id
1 'polypeptide(L)'
;MTRYRDSFAFCTIACLWGLSLAVVEVGLRTFPPLLLSAFRYYLAGVLLLGYVGATDDEWLPSTRGDLLAVAGGGVFWIAVGNGVWFVGQEITTSVLSGLMVSLTPVATAVVSWALLPEDRLTPAAFVGLVVSFAGATLMLWPTGGITAAGSVLGKAILSVGVLGLGVGSVLLRAAPTSLPT
;
A
#
# COMPACT_ATOMS: atom_id res chain seq x y z
N MET A 1 25.87 17.69 -1.60
CA MET A 1 24.88 17.88 -2.69
C MET A 1 23.80 16.80 -2.74
N THR A 2 23.73 15.88 -1.77
CA THR A 2 22.76 14.78 -1.68
C THR A 2 21.40 15.20 -1.10
N ARG A 3 21.40 16.01 -0.02
CA ARG A 3 20.17 16.37 0.72
C ARG A 3 19.07 17.03 -0.11
N TYR A 4 19.41 17.94 -1.04
CA TYR A 4 18.41 18.59 -1.91
C TYR A 4 17.84 17.64 -2.98
N ARG A 5 18.66 16.72 -3.48
CA ARG A 5 18.22 15.68 -4.42
C ARG A 5 17.25 14.72 -3.74
N ASP A 6 17.56 14.34 -2.51
CA ASP A 6 16.72 13.42 -1.73
C ASP A 6 15.38 14.07 -1.35
N SER A 7 15.38 15.35 -0.94
CA SER A 7 14.14 16.11 -0.71
C SER A 7 13.30 16.27 -1.97
N PHE A 8 13.93 16.56 -3.11
CA PHE A 8 13.21 16.68 -4.39
C PHE A 8 12.61 15.34 -4.83
N ALA A 9 13.38 14.25 -4.72
CA ALA A 9 12.90 12.90 -5.01
C ALA A 9 11.72 12.52 -4.10
N PHE A 10 11.81 12.83 -2.80
CA PHE A 10 10.74 12.63 -1.83
C PHE A 10 9.47 13.41 -2.20
N CYS A 11 9.59 14.70 -2.49
CA CYS A 11 8.43 15.51 -2.89
C CYS A 11 7.80 14.98 -4.19
N THR A 12 8.64 14.59 -5.16
CA THR A 12 8.17 14.05 -6.43
C THR A 12 7.38 12.76 -6.23
N ILE A 13 7.92 11.80 -5.46
CA ILE A 13 7.24 10.53 -5.23
C ILE A 13 5.96 10.72 -4.40
N ALA A 14 5.96 11.64 -3.42
CA ALA A 14 4.79 11.98 -2.64
C ALA A 14 3.68 12.59 -3.51
N CYS A 15 4.02 13.52 -4.41
CA CYS A 15 3.07 14.09 -5.36
C CYS A 15 2.53 13.02 -6.32
N LEU A 16 3.40 12.20 -6.92
CA LEU A 16 2.99 11.13 -7.83
C LEU A 16 2.04 10.13 -7.15
N TRP A 17 2.32 9.75 -5.90
CA TRP A 17 1.45 8.89 -5.12
C TRP A 17 0.10 9.54 -4.82
N GLY A 18 0.10 10.80 -4.35
CA GLY A 18 -1.15 11.53 -4.05
C GLY A 18 -2.04 11.71 -5.28
N LEU A 19 -1.45 12.13 -6.42
CA LEU A 19 -2.14 12.29 -7.70
C LEU A 19 -2.70 10.97 -8.22
N SER A 20 -2.06 9.84 -7.91
CA SER A 20 -2.47 8.54 -8.41
C SER A 20 -3.90 8.15 -8.02
N LEU A 21 -4.36 8.55 -6.82
CA LEU A 21 -5.72 8.25 -6.36
C LEU A 21 -6.77 8.93 -7.25
N ALA A 22 -6.54 10.20 -7.59
CA ALA A 22 -7.41 10.96 -8.49
C ALA A 22 -7.38 10.40 -9.92
N VAL A 23 -6.19 10.04 -10.43
CA VAL A 23 -6.04 9.43 -11.75
C VAL A 23 -6.75 8.07 -11.83
N VAL A 24 -6.64 7.24 -10.80
CA VAL A 24 -7.34 5.95 -10.73
C VAL A 24 -8.85 6.17 -10.70
N GLU A 25 -9.36 7.11 -9.92
CA GLU A 25 -10.80 7.44 -9.92
C GLU A 25 -11.29 7.83 -11.33
N VAL A 26 -10.52 8.61 -12.09
CA VAL A 26 -10.85 8.93 -13.48
C VAL A 26 -10.78 7.69 -14.38
N GLY A 27 -9.75 6.86 -14.24
CA GLY A 27 -9.59 5.62 -15.02
C GLY A 27 -10.72 4.61 -14.79
N LEU A 28 -11.21 4.50 -13.54
CA LEU A 28 -12.32 3.62 -13.16
C LEU A 28 -13.65 4.02 -13.81
N ARG A 29 -13.78 5.24 -14.35
CA ARG A 29 -14.96 5.63 -15.15
C ARG A 29 -15.03 4.90 -16.49
N THR A 30 -13.91 4.38 -16.97
CA THR A 30 -13.78 3.77 -18.31
C THR A 30 -13.42 2.29 -18.22
N PHE A 31 -12.62 1.89 -17.24
CA PHE A 31 -12.10 0.53 -17.11
C PHE A 31 -12.62 -0.16 -15.85
N PRO A 32 -12.94 -1.47 -15.92
CA PRO A 32 -13.23 -2.26 -14.72
C PRO A 32 -12.06 -2.21 -13.72
N PRO A 33 -12.33 -2.19 -12.40
CA PRO A 33 -11.32 -1.96 -11.37
C PRO A 33 -10.20 -3.00 -11.36
N LEU A 34 -10.58 -4.27 -11.48
CA LEU A 34 -9.62 -5.38 -11.48
C LEU A 34 -8.78 -5.38 -12.75
N LEU A 35 -9.34 -4.97 -13.90
CA LEU A 35 -8.59 -4.87 -15.15
C LEU A 35 -7.57 -3.73 -15.08
N LEU A 36 -7.98 -2.56 -14.58
CA LEU A 36 -7.09 -1.41 -14.40
C LEU A 36 -5.95 -1.73 -13.42
N SER A 37 -6.28 -2.38 -12.30
CA SER A 37 -5.29 -2.84 -11.32
C SER A 37 -4.35 -3.87 -11.93
N ALA A 38 -4.88 -4.93 -12.55
CA ALA A 38 -4.09 -5.97 -13.18
C ALA A 38 -3.15 -5.41 -14.23
N PHE A 39 -3.63 -4.54 -15.13
CA PHE A 39 -2.77 -3.93 -16.15
C PHE A 39 -1.61 -3.13 -15.53
N ARG A 40 -1.90 -2.31 -14.50
CA ARG A 40 -0.89 -1.51 -13.79
C ARG A 40 0.20 -2.38 -13.18
N TYR A 41 -0.16 -3.43 -12.45
CA TYR A 41 0.80 -4.26 -11.74
C TYR A 41 1.45 -5.33 -12.62
N TYR A 42 0.76 -5.79 -13.66
CA TYR A 42 1.33 -6.71 -14.64
C TYR A 42 2.41 -6.02 -15.46
N LEU A 43 2.16 -4.80 -15.94
CA LEU A 43 3.18 -4.00 -16.64
C LEU A 43 4.40 -3.75 -15.74
N ALA A 44 4.17 -3.35 -14.48
CA ALA A 44 5.24 -3.15 -13.52
C ALA A 44 6.04 -4.44 -13.27
N GLY A 45 5.35 -5.58 -13.10
CA GLY A 45 5.96 -6.89 -12.88
C GLY A 45 6.80 -7.36 -14.07
N VAL A 46 6.29 -7.23 -15.30
CA VAL A 46 7.04 -7.60 -16.51
C VAL A 46 8.29 -6.74 -16.68
N LEU A 47 8.18 -5.42 -16.45
CA LEU A 47 9.32 -4.52 -16.54
C LEU A 47 10.38 -4.84 -15.47
N LEU A 48 9.95 -5.09 -14.23
CA LEU A 48 10.87 -5.43 -13.14
C LEU A 48 11.53 -6.79 -13.37
N LEU A 49 10.78 -7.81 -13.77
CA LEU A 49 11.33 -9.14 -14.09
C LEU A 49 12.27 -9.08 -15.29
N GLY A 50 11.94 -8.29 -16.31
CA GLY A 50 12.80 -8.09 -17.47
C GLY A 50 14.10 -7.36 -17.12
N TYR A 51 14.03 -6.39 -16.19
CA TYR A 51 15.21 -5.72 -15.67
C TYR A 51 16.10 -6.67 -14.87
N VAL A 52 15.55 -7.33 -13.85
CA VAL A 52 16.31 -8.25 -12.98
C VAL A 52 16.87 -9.42 -13.78
N GLY A 53 16.10 -10.01 -14.70
CA GLY A 53 16.60 -11.08 -15.57
C GLY A 53 17.70 -10.63 -16.56
N ALA A 54 17.91 -9.32 -16.73
CA ALA A 54 19.00 -8.77 -17.53
C ALA A 54 20.21 -8.31 -16.68
N THR A 55 20.03 -8.06 -15.38
CA THR A 55 21.07 -7.51 -14.50
C THR A 55 21.63 -8.51 -13.48
N ASP A 56 20.86 -9.54 -13.12
CA ASP A 56 21.17 -10.45 -12.02
C ASP A 56 21.06 -11.92 -12.45
N ASP A 57 22.07 -12.71 -12.06
CA ASP A 57 22.13 -14.15 -12.38
C ASP A 57 21.18 -14.99 -11.50
N GLU A 58 20.82 -14.50 -10.30
CA GLU A 58 19.92 -15.16 -9.36
C GLU A 58 18.63 -14.34 -9.16
N TRP A 59 17.63 -14.61 -9.99
CA TRP A 59 16.37 -13.84 -10.03
C TRP A 59 15.11 -14.67 -9.71
N LEU A 60 15.27 -15.99 -9.52
CA LEU A 60 14.18 -16.91 -9.17
C LEU A 60 14.18 -17.21 -7.66
N PRO A 61 12.99 -17.23 -7.01
CA PRO A 61 12.88 -17.52 -5.59
C PRO A 61 13.34 -18.96 -5.32
N SER A 62 14.36 -19.13 -4.47
CA SER A 62 14.96 -20.42 -4.16
C SER A 62 14.75 -20.83 -2.71
N THR A 63 14.52 -19.87 -1.82
CA THR A 63 14.32 -20.12 -0.39
C THR A 63 12.87 -19.95 0.05
N ARG A 64 12.54 -20.50 1.23
CA ARG A 64 11.25 -20.26 1.88
C ARG A 64 11.04 -18.78 2.23
N GLY A 65 12.12 -18.03 2.46
CA GLY A 65 12.08 -16.59 2.69
C GLY A 65 11.69 -15.84 1.42
N ASP A 66 12.24 -16.22 0.27
CA ASP A 66 11.87 -15.62 -1.02
C ASP A 66 10.40 -15.87 -1.37
N LEU A 67 9.90 -17.09 -1.11
CA LEU A 67 8.48 -17.40 -1.28
C LEU A 67 7.59 -16.58 -0.34
N LEU A 68 8.03 -16.33 0.90
CA LEU A 68 7.29 -15.48 1.83
C LEU A 68 7.27 -14.03 1.35
N ALA A 69 8.39 -13.52 0.80
CA ALA A 69 8.46 -12.19 0.21
C ALA A 69 7.57 -12.06 -1.04
N VAL A 70 7.56 -13.06 -1.91
CA VAL A 70 6.66 -13.11 -3.08
C VAL A 70 5.19 -13.15 -2.64
N ALA A 71 4.85 -13.93 -1.61
CA ALA A 71 3.49 -13.94 -1.07
C ALA A 71 3.12 -12.58 -0.44
N GLY A 72 4.01 -12.00 0.36
CA GLY A 72 3.82 -10.69 0.99
C GLY A 72 3.63 -9.57 -0.04
N GLY A 73 4.53 -9.46 -1.01
CA GLY A 73 4.48 -8.44 -2.05
C GLY A 73 3.43 -8.69 -3.14
N GLY A 74 3.39 -9.89 -3.69
CA GLY A 74 2.51 -10.23 -4.81
C GLY A 74 1.05 -10.43 -4.39
N VAL A 75 0.82 -11.25 -3.37
CA VAL A 75 -0.55 -11.60 -2.96
C VAL A 75 -1.13 -10.52 -2.05
N PHE A 76 -0.46 -10.22 -0.94
CA PHE A 76 -1.04 -9.33 0.07
C PHE A 76 -0.92 -7.86 -0.30
N TRP A 77 0.26 -7.39 -0.71
CA TRP A 77 0.45 -5.98 -1.04
C TRP A 77 -0.19 -5.60 -2.39
N ILE A 78 0.07 -6.37 -3.44
CA ILE A 78 -0.46 -6.08 -4.78
C ILE A 78 -1.92 -6.56 -4.93
N ALA A 79 -2.17 -7.88 -4.89
CA ALA A 79 -3.49 -8.40 -5.27
C ALA A 79 -4.59 -8.01 -4.26
N VAL A 80 -4.36 -8.21 -2.96
CA VAL A 80 -5.33 -7.79 -1.93
C VAL A 80 -5.23 -6.28 -1.71
N GLY A 81 -4.04 -5.78 -1.39
CA GLY A 81 -3.83 -4.40 -0.99
C GLY A 81 -4.19 -3.36 -2.05
N ASN A 82 -3.98 -3.67 -3.34
CA ASN A 82 -4.33 -2.76 -4.44
C ASN A 82 -5.46 -3.28 -5.34
N GLY A 83 -5.59 -4.59 -5.57
CA GLY A 83 -6.68 -5.15 -6.38
C GLY A 83 -8.04 -4.94 -5.74
N VAL A 84 -8.22 -5.39 -4.49
CA VAL A 84 -9.46 -5.18 -3.73
C VAL A 84 -9.71 -3.70 -3.48
N TRP A 85 -8.64 -2.93 -3.25
CA TRP A 85 -8.73 -1.48 -3.06
C TRP A 85 -9.39 -0.77 -4.24
N PHE A 86 -9.04 -1.12 -5.48
CA PHE A 86 -9.60 -0.46 -6.67
C PHE A 86 -11.12 -0.70 -6.78
N VAL A 87 -11.59 -1.87 -6.36
CA VAL A 87 -13.03 -2.17 -6.26
C VAL A 87 -13.70 -1.27 -5.22
N GLY A 88 -13.06 -1.08 -4.06
CA GLY A 88 -13.55 -0.17 -3.02
C GLY A 88 -13.57 1.28 -3.50
N GLN A 89 -12.57 1.68 -4.28
CA GLN A 89 -12.43 3.02 -4.83
C GLN A 89 -13.47 3.31 -5.93
N GLU A 90 -13.85 2.33 -6.74
CA GLU A 90 -14.90 2.47 -7.77
C GLU A 90 -16.24 2.91 -7.19
N ILE A 91 -16.60 2.36 -6.02
CA ILE A 91 -17.86 2.65 -5.34
C ILE A 91 -17.72 3.71 -4.23
N THR A 92 -16.59 4.42 -4.20
CA THR A 92 -16.30 5.52 -3.28
C THR A 92 -15.60 6.68 -4.01
N THR A 93 -14.94 7.58 -3.28
CA THR A 93 -14.20 8.71 -3.85
C THR A 93 -12.70 8.54 -3.59
N SER A 94 -11.87 9.18 -4.42
CA SER A 94 -10.42 9.28 -4.16
C SER A 94 -10.12 9.95 -2.83
N VAL A 95 -10.96 10.88 -2.38
CA VAL A 95 -10.88 11.49 -1.06
C VAL A 95 -11.05 10.43 0.03
N LEU A 96 -12.15 9.66 0.02
CA LEU A 96 -12.38 8.61 1.02
C LEU A 96 -11.31 7.51 0.96
N SER A 97 -10.85 7.17 -0.23
CA SER A 97 -9.75 6.22 -0.42
C SER A 97 -8.46 6.76 0.22
N GLY A 98 -8.09 8.01 -0.07
CA GLY A 98 -6.95 8.68 0.57
C GLY A 98 -7.04 8.72 2.10
N LEU A 99 -8.24 8.91 2.66
CA LEU A 99 -8.49 8.79 4.09
C LEU A 99 -8.17 7.38 4.60
N MET A 100 -8.76 6.36 3.99
CA MET A 100 -8.57 4.98 4.43
C MET A 100 -7.10 4.55 4.32
N VAL A 101 -6.35 5.04 3.32
CA VAL A 101 -4.96 4.62 3.11
C VAL A 101 -4.05 5.19 4.22
N SER A 102 -4.43 6.32 4.81
CA SER A 102 -3.72 6.89 5.97
C SER A 102 -3.81 6.02 7.24
N LEU A 103 -4.70 5.02 7.25
CA LEU A 103 -4.78 4.00 8.30
C LEU A 103 -3.79 2.84 8.07
N THR A 104 -3.10 2.78 6.93
CA THR A 104 -2.12 1.72 6.63
C THR A 104 -1.02 1.62 7.68
N PRO A 105 -0.42 2.71 8.20
CA PRO A 105 0.55 2.63 9.29
C PRO A 105 -0.04 2.01 10.56
N VAL A 106 -1.31 2.32 10.87
CA VAL A 106 -2.03 1.75 12.02
C VAL A 106 -2.24 0.25 11.85
N ALA A 107 -2.77 -0.16 10.70
CA ALA A 107 -2.96 -1.57 10.38
C ALA A 107 -1.62 -2.33 10.38
N THR A 108 -0.57 -1.74 9.80
CA THR A 108 0.78 -2.33 9.78
C THR A 108 1.32 -2.52 11.19
N ALA A 109 1.16 -1.54 12.09
CA ALA A 109 1.59 -1.66 13.48
C ALA A 109 0.85 -2.77 14.23
N VAL A 110 -0.48 -2.86 14.07
CA VAL A 110 -1.31 -3.91 14.68
C VAL A 110 -0.91 -5.28 14.16
N VAL A 111 -0.73 -5.42 12.84
CA VAL A 111 -0.32 -6.68 12.21
C VAL A 111 1.09 -7.07 12.63
N SER A 112 2.01 -6.10 12.71
CA SER A 112 3.38 -6.36 13.18
C SER A 112 3.37 -6.88 14.61
N TRP A 113 2.59 -6.27 15.50
CA TRP A 113 2.47 -6.74 16.88
C TRP A 113 1.87 -8.15 16.97
N ALA A 114 0.87 -8.46 16.13
CA ALA A 114 0.22 -9.77 16.10
C ALA A 114 1.09 -10.88 15.51
N LEU A 115 1.86 -10.59 14.45
CA LEU A 115 2.67 -11.58 13.72
C LEU A 115 4.11 -11.69 14.24
N LEU A 116 4.64 -10.65 14.86
CA LEU A 116 6.02 -10.57 15.38
C LEU A 116 5.97 -10.13 16.87
N PRO A 117 5.70 -11.05 17.80
CA PRO A 117 5.53 -10.72 19.23
C PRO A 117 6.77 -10.10 19.89
N GLU A 118 7.94 -10.26 19.26
CA GLU A 118 9.23 -9.73 19.71
C GLU A 118 9.40 -8.23 19.39
N ASP A 119 8.62 -7.70 18.45
CA ASP A 119 8.64 -6.29 18.07
C ASP A 119 7.92 -5.44 19.12
N ARG A 120 8.70 -4.77 19.97
CA ARG A 120 8.17 -3.77 20.89
C ARG A 120 7.91 -2.47 20.15
N LEU A 121 6.70 -1.91 20.31
CA LEU A 121 6.38 -0.57 19.83
C LEU A 121 7.36 0.44 20.44
N THR A 122 8.21 1.01 19.59
CA THR A 122 9.10 2.09 20.03
C THR A 122 8.27 3.36 20.25
N PRO A 123 8.71 4.27 21.15
CA PRO A 123 8.04 5.56 21.32
C PRO A 123 7.92 6.35 20.01
N ALA A 124 8.92 6.25 19.13
CA ALA A 124 8.89 6.87 17.81
C ALA A 124 7.79 6.29 16.90
N ALA A 125 7.63 4.95 16.89
CA ALA A 125 6.55 4.29 16.15
C ALA A 125 5.17 4.71 16.69
N PHE A 126 5.03 4.85 18.00
CA PHE A 126 3.80 5.33 18.62
C PHE A 126 3.48 6.78 18.24
N VAL A 127 4.47 7.68 18.23
CA VAL A 127 4.26 9.05 17.75
C VAL A 127 3.85 9.06 16.27
N GLY A 128 4.51 8.26 15.43
CA GLY A 128 4.14 8.13 14.02
C GLY A 128 2.70 7.64 13.82
N LEU A 129 2.24 6.72 14.67
CA LEU A 129 0.87 6.21 14.71
C LEU A 129 -0.14 7.33 15.03
N VAL A 130 0.13 8.09 16.10
CA VAL A 130 -0.73 9.21 16.53
C VAL A 130 -0.78 10.30 15.48
N VAL A 131 0.35 10.65 14.86
CA VAL A 131 0.42 11.64 13.78
C VAL A 131 -0.35 11.16 12.54
N SER A 132 -0.22 9.88 12.16
CA SER A 132 -0.96 9.31 11.03
C SER A 132 -2.47 9.34 11.28
N PHE A 133 -2.90 8.98 12.49
CA PHE A 133 -4.30 9.04 12.89
C PHE A 133 -4.83 10.48 12.94
N ALA A 134 -4.04 11.43 13.45
CA ALA A 134 -4.38 12.85 13.47
C ALA A 134 -4.52 13.44 12.05
N GLY A 135 -3.66 13.03 11.12
CA GLY A 135 -3.79 13.37 9.71
C GLY A 135 -5.11 12.85 9.11
N ALA A 136 -5.45 11.60 9.41
CA ALA A 136 -6.70 10.98 8.97
C ALA A 136 -7.94 11.74 9.51
N THR A 137 -7.96 12.09 10.80
CA THR A 137 -9.08 12.80 11.42
C THR A 137 -9.22 14.24 10.92
N LEU A 138 -8.10 14.93 10.68
CA LEU A 138 -8.12 16.29 10.13
C LEU A 138 -8.72 16.33 8.72
N MET A 139 -8.40 15.33 7.89
CA MET A 139 -9.01 15.21 6.56
C MET A 139 -10.52 14.84 6.61
N LEU A 140 -11.00 14.21 7.68
CA LEU A 140 -12.43 13.90 7.89
C LEU A 140 -13.26 15.10 8.37
N TRP A 141 -12.61 16.13 8.92
CA TRP A 141 -13.26 17.31 9.49
C TRP A 141 -14.21 18.04 8.52
N PRO A 142 -13.85 18.27 7.24
CA PRO A 142 -14.72 18.97 6.29
C PRO A 142 -15.91 18.14 5.81
N THR A 143 -15.85 16.81 5.94
CA THR A 143 -16.81 15.86 5.33
C THR A 143 -17.98 15.45 6.24
N GLY A 144 -18.09 16.02 7.46
CA GLY A 144 -19.18 15.68 8.38
C GLY A 144 -19.05 14.32 9.08
N GLY A 145 -17.84 13.73 9.07
CA GLY A 145 -17.52 12.46 9.74
C GLY A 145 -17.68 11.21 8.88
N ILE A 146 -17.18 10.07 9.40
CA ILE A 146 -17.15 8.76 8.72
C ILE A 146 -18.56 8.26 8.35
N THR A 147 -19.59 8.71 9.05
CA THR A 147 -20.98 8.30 8.84
C THR A 147 -21.64 8.94 7.62
N ALA A 148 -21.16 10.11 7.15
CA ALA A 148 -21.86 10.89 6.13
C ALA A 148 -21.41 10.64 4.68
N ALA A 149 -20.19 10.13 4.45
CA ALA A 149 -19.61 10.02 3.11
C ALA A 149 -19.41 8.55 2.66
N GLY A 150 -20.02 8.14 1.55
CA GLY A 150 -19.71 6.88 0.84
C GLY A 150 -20.40 5.61 1.34
N SER A 151 -20.52 4.60 0.45
CA SER A 151 -21.23 3.34 0.74
C SER A 151 -20.52 2.54 1.84
N VAL A 152 -21.30 1.90 2.72
CA VAL A 152 -20.78 1.03 3.81
C VAL A 152 -19.94 -0.11 3.24
N LEU A 153 -20.39 -0.66 2.11
CA LEU A 153 -19.66 -1.70 1.38
C LEU A 153 -18.30 -1.21 0.89
N GLY A 154 -18.23 -0.01 0.33
CA GLY A 154 -16.98 0.60 -0.13
C GLY A 154 -15.97 0.77 1.00
N LYS A 155 -16.42 1.25 2.17
CA LYS A 155 -15.58 1.35 3.36
C LYS A 155 -15.06 -0.02 3.81
N ALA A 156 -15.92 -1.04 3.84
CA ALA A 156 -15.51 -2.39 4.22
C ALA A 156 -14.45 -2.96 3.26
N ILE A 157 -14.63 -2.76 1.96
CA ILE A 157 -13.70 -3.22 0.92
C ILE A 157 -12.36 -2.48 1.03
N LEU A 158 -12.38 -1.15 1.20
CA LEU A 158 -11.15 -0.37 1.41
C LEU A 158 -10.38 -0.84 2.66
N SER A 159 -11.08 -1.13 3.76
CA SER A 159 -10.46 -1.67 4.98
C SER A 159 -9.75 -3.01 4.74
N VAL A 160 -10.30 -3.89 3.90
CA VAL A 160 -9.62 -5.13 3.50
C VAL A 160 -8.33 -4.81 2.74
N GLY A 161 -8.35 -3.80 1.86
CA GLY A 161 -7.14 -3.31 1.18
C GLY A 161 -6.09 -2.77 2.16
N VAL A 162 -6.50 -1.96 3.14
CA VAL A 162 -5.59 -1.45 4.20
C VAL A 162 -4.92 -2.62 4.95
N LEU A 163 -5.70 -3.64 5.31
CA LEU A 163 -5.17 -4.83 5.99
C LEU A 163 -4.22 -5.62 5.07
N GLY A 164 -4.55 -5.77 3.79
CA GLY A 164 -3.69 -6.41 2.79
C GLY A 164 -2.33 -5.70 2.67
N LEU A 165 -2.33 -4.37 2.62
CA LEU A 165 -1.11 -3.57 2.65
C LEU A 165 -0.33 -3.80 3.96
N GLY A 166 -1.00 -3.74 5.11
CA GLY A 166 -0.34 -3.98 6.41
C GLY A 166 0.31 -5.36 6.51
N VAL A 167 -0.41 -6.42 6.14
CA VAL A 167 0.10 -7.80 6.11
C VAL A 167 1.24 -7.93 5.11
N GLY A 168 1.09 -7.42 3.89
CA GLY A 168 2.13 -7.49 2.87
C GLY A 168 3.44 -6.82 3.31
N SER A 169 3.35 -5.63 3.92
CA SER A 169 4.51 -4.92 4.48
C SER A 169 5.21 -5.71 5.58
N VAL A 170 4.45 -6.29 6.50
CA VAL A 170 5.02 -7.06 7.62
C VAL A 170 5.66 -8.36 7.13
N LEU A 171 5.02 -9.07 6.20
CA LEU A 171 5.58 -10.29 5.61
C LEU A 171 6.86 -10.01 4.81
N LEU A 172 6.90 -8.92 4.03
CA LEU A 172 8.11 -8.49 3.32
C LEU A 172 9.24 -8.16 4.29
N ARG A 173 8.94 -7.49 5.41
CA ARG A 173 9.92 -7.17 6.44
C ARG A 173 10.41 -8.42 7.19
N ALA A 174 9.52 -9.37 7.45
CA ALA A 174 9.82 -10.59 8.21
C ALA A 174 10.55 -11.65 7.37
N ALA A 175 10.47 -11.57 6.04
CA ALA A 175 11.07 -12.55 5.14
C ALA A 175 12.61 -12.45 5.15
N PRO A 176 13.34 -13.50 5.61
CA PRO A 176 14.78 -13.57 5.42
C PRO A 176 15.05 -13.96 3.96
N THR A 177 15.16 -12.95 3.09
CA THR A 177 15.35 -13.15 1.65
C THR A 177 16.84 -13.32 1.34
N SER A 178 17.12 -14.19 0.37
CA SER A 178 18.46 -14.38 -0.21
C SER A 178 18.67 -13.57 -1.49
N LEU A 179 17.60 -12.94 -1.99
CA LEU A 179 17.63 -12.11 -3.21
C LEU A 179 18.30 -10.76 -2.94
N PRO A 180 19.05 -10.20 -3.92
CA PRO A 180 19.69 -8.89 -3.77
C PRO A 180 18.64 -7.79 -3.53
N THR A 181 18.85 -6.98 -2.48
CA THR A 181 17.97 -5.87 -2.06
C THR A 181 18.43 -4.53 -2.59
#